data_AF-A0A845TYE2-F1
#
_entry.id   AF-A0A845TYE2-F1
#
_cell.length_a   1.000
_cell.length_b   1.000
_cell.length_c   1.000
_cell.angle_alpha   90.00
_cell.angle_beta   90.00
_cell.angle_gamma   90.00
#
_symmetry.space_group_name_H-M   'P 1'
#
loop_
_entity.id
_entity.type
_entity.pdbx_description
1 polymer ?
#
loop_
_entity_poly.entity_id
_entity_poly.type
_entity_poly.pdbx_seq_one_letter_code
_entity_poly.pdbx_strand_id
1 'polypeptide(L)'
;MTRLRTALIIAALILGPCAMAASAQTFLTLHSQPGDYVGQGMNQTFTPADGIFTAQSTFNGGVEFSFRTPTFSQFWSLDFRPPIGQRLVKGEYEGAQRFAFHAPPKPGIDVSGDGRGCNIDTGRFLVSDVAFAEDGSVQRLAIDFEQHCEGAPPALFGSVRFNSSVPAVPRVSVGDATALKGNVGTSDANVTLSLSLPSTSPVKVQYSTADLTALQGTDYIATSGTVQFQPGTTSQVVTIQILGDRLPRGKKAFRVRLSPVGSAHLGDGSADVTILDPNVPLTALAMSSQLGDYIGQGQLLLFTMADGAFSPSVNFDNGVSVVLRALDFWQLDFAGPIHAILTTGNYNNAARFPFQPLGTPGLSVSGAGRGCNTLTGSFTVVDASYGPNGDFGRFGADFEQHCEGAPPALFGSIRIRSILRQLSVSNATIDLTGASAVFTVTLNPPSPNPVSVNFTTVDGSAVAGTDYVATTQTILFGPGELQHTVTVPLLTLTPGKEFFGQISSPSGAATWISQGSAIF
;
A
#
# COMPACT_ATOMS: atom_id res chain seq x y z
N MET A 1 -53.25 44.59 61.52
CA MET A 1 -52.91 43.15 61.63
C MET A 1 -52.95 42.54 60.24
N THR A 2 -51.77 42.14 59.80
CA THR A 2 -51.33 41.72 58.47
C THR A 2 -51.92 40.38 58.05
N ARG A 3 -52.55 40.28 56.87
CA ARG A 3 -52.88 38.99 56.25
C ARG A 3 -51.78 38.62 55.26
N LEU A 4 -50.87 37.75 55.69
CA LEU A 4 -49.85 37.12 54.85
C LEU A 4 -50.53 36.11 53.91
N ARG A 5 -50.29 36.25 52.60
CA ARG A 5 -50.66 35.25 51.59
C ARG A 5 -49.58 34.17 51.58
N THR A 6 -49.92 32.95 51.98
CA THR A 6 -49.04 31.78 51.87
C THR A 6 -49.12 31.26 50.44
N ALA A 7 -48.07 31.49 49.64
CA ALA A 7 -47.92 30.89 48.32
C ALA A 7 -47.35 29.47 48.50
N LEU A 8 -48.09 28.47 48.02
CA LEU A 8 -47.66 27.08 48.00
C LEU A 8 -46.75 26.89 46.77
N ILE A 9 -45.43 26.79 46.99
CA ILE A 9 -44.46 26.45 45.94
C ILE A 9 -44.49 24.93 45.77
N ILE A 10 -45.07 24.45 44.67
CA ILE A 10 -44.92 23.07 44.22
C ILE A 10 -43.58 22.98 43.49
N ALA A 11 -42.57 22.42 44.15
CA ALA A 11 -41.32 22.06 43.50
C ALA A 11 -41.57 20.85 42.59
N ALA A 12 -41.70 21.10 41.28
CA ALA A 12 -41.67 20.04 40.28
C ALA A 12 -40.24 19.49 40.21
N LEU A 13 -40.03 18.30 40.75
CA LEU A 13 -38.78 17.56 40.60
C LEU A 13 -38.67 17.12 39.14
N ILE A 14 -37.97 17.90 38.32
CA ILE A 14 -37.59 17.50 36.97
C ILE A 14 -36.57 16.38 37.14
N LEU A 15 -37.02 15.13 37.05
CA LEU A 15 -36.17 13.97 36.82
C LEU A 15 -35.46 14.21 35.49
N GLY A 16 -34.20 14.66 35.55
CA GLY A 16 -33.32 14.64 34.39
C GLY A 16 -33.23 13.21 33.84
N PRO A 17 -32.92 13.03 32.54
CA PRO A 17 -32.74 11.70 31.99
C PRO A 17 -31.66 11.01 32.81
N CYS A 18 -32.06 9.96 33.53
CA CYS A 18 -31.13 9.07 34.19
C CYS A 18 -30.30 8.46 33.06
N ALA A 19 -29.06 8.94 32.89
CA ALA A 19 -28.10 8.29 32.02
C ALA A 19 -27.87 6.90 32.62
N MET A 20 -28.56 5.89 32.09
CA MET A 20 -28.29 4.50 32.45
C MET A 20 -26.79 4.28 32.21
N ALA A 21 -26.05 3.96 33.26
CA ALA A 21 -24.66 3.55 33.11
C ALA A 21 -24.64 2.36 32.14
N ALA A 22 -23.84 2.46 31.08
CA ALA A 22 -23.67 1.37 30.14
C ALA A 22 -23.25 0.10 30.92
N SER A 23 -23.91 -1.02 30.64
CA SER A 23 -23.57 -2.29 31.28
C SER A 23 -22.19 -2.75 30.82
N ALA A 24 -21.44 -3.42 31.70
CA ALA A 24 -20.23 -4.12 31.30
C ALA A 24 -20.54 -5.19 30.26
N GLN A 25 -19.67 -5.30 29.25
CA GLN A 25 -19.80 -6.22 28.12
C GLN A 25 -18.50 -7.00 27.91
N THR A 26 -18.66 -8.19 27.36
CA THR A 26 -17.56 -9.01 26.84
C THR A 26 -17.92 -9.42 25.42
N PHE A 27 -17.08 -9.09 24.44
CA PHE A 27 -17.25 -9.50 23.05
C PHE A 27 -15.95 -9.32 22.25
N LEU A 28 -15.90 -9.96 21.08
CA LEU A 28 -14.93 -9.69 20.02
C LEU A 28 -15.68 -9.41 18.74
N THR A 29 -15.41 -8.27 18.12
CA THR A 29 -15.93 -7.94 16.80
C THR A 29 -14.77 -7.82 15.82
N LEU A 30 -14.92 -8.40 14.64
CA LEU A 30 -13.93 -8.41 13.56
C LEU A 30 -14.59 -7.92 12.27
N HIS A 31 -13.94 -6.98 11.62
CA HIS A 31 -14.32 -6.44 10.33
C HIS A 31 -13.10 -6.44 9.42
N SER A 32 -13.03 -7.45 8.58
CA SER A 32 -11.95 -7.63 7.62
C SER A 32 -12.36 -7.02 6.29
N GLN A 33 -11.46 -6.23 5.70
CA GLN A 33 -11.65 -5.73 4.35
C GLN A 33 -11.47 -6.86 3.33
N PRO A 34 -12.15 -6.82 2.16
CA PRO A 34 -11.86 -7.75 1.08
C PRO A 34 -10.37 -7.73 0.72
N GLY A 35 -9.72 -8.90 0.72
CA GLY A 35 -8.29 -9.06 0.46
C GLY A 35 -7.40 -9.09 1.71
N ASP A 36 -7.92 -8.83 2.91
CA ASP A 36 -7.17 -9.06 4.15
C ASP A 36 -6.97 -10.57 4.37
N TYR A 37 -5.74 -10.97 4.69
CA TYR A 37 -5.34 -12.37 4.78
C TYR A 37 -5.94 -13.09 5.99
N VAL A 38 -5.94 -12.42 7.16
CA VAL A 38 -6.33 -13.05 8.42
C VAL A 38 -7.84 -13.24 8.48
N GLY A 39 -8.60 -12.16 8.29
CA GLY A 39 -10.05 -12.18 8.37
C GLY A 39 -10.77 -12.50 7.05
N GLN A 40 -10.08 -12.54 5.90
CA GLN A 40 -10.66 -12.95 4.62
C GLN A 40 -11.95 -12.21 4.19
N GLY A 41 -12.06 -10.92 4.51
CA GLY A 41 -13.25 -10.12 4.20
C GLY A 41 -14.46 -10.40 5.11
N MET A 42 -14.28 -11.15 6.22
CA MET A 42 -15.36 -11.46 7.16
C MET A 42 -15.85 -10.24 7.94
N ASN A 43 -17.10 -10.32 8.38
CA ASN A 43 -17.69 -9.38 9.32
C ASN A 43 -18.43 -10.20 10.39
N GLN A 44 -17.85 -10.29 11.60
CA GLN A 44 -18.33 -11.19 12.64
C GLN A 44 -18.25 -10.57 14.03
N THR A 45 -19.22 -10.89 14.88
CA THR A 45 -19.21 -10.57 16.30
C THR A 45 -19.41 -11.84 17.11
N PHE A 46 -18.59 -11.99 18.15
CA PHE A 46 -18.62 -13.06 19.12
C PHE A 46 -19.01 -12.52 20.49
N THR A 47 -19.87 -13.26 21.16
CA THR A 47 -20.38 -12.96 22.50
C THR A 47 -20.20 -14.18 23.40
N PRO A 48 -20.39 -14.06 24.73
CA PRO A 48 -20.26 -15.19 25.65
C PRO A 48 -21.26 -16.34 25.37
N ALA A 49 -22.27 -16.10 24.53
CA ALA A 49 -23.16 -17.15 24.04
C ALA A 49 -22.49 -18.06 22.99
N ASP A 50 -21.49 -17.55 22.27
CA ASP A 50 -20.82 -18.24 21.16
C ASP A 50 -19.60 -19.06 21.64
N GLY A 51 -19.01 -18.70 22.77
CA GLY A 51 -17.79 -19.34 23.25
C GLY A 51 -17.16 -18.72 24.49
N ILE A 52 -15.91 -19.11 24.74
CA ILE A 52 -15.14 -18.74 25.92
C ILE A 52 -14.18 -17.62 25.56
N PHE A 53 -14.20 -16.57 26.37
CA PHE A 53 -13.24 -15.47 26.33
C PHE A 53 -12.24 -15.59 27.47
N THR A 54 -10.96 -15.32 27.17
CA THR A 54 -9.95 -15.14 28.21
C THR A 54 -9.15 -13.88 27.93
N ALA A 55 -8.74 -13.19 29.00
CA ALA A 55 -7.84 -12.06 28.95
C ALA A 55 -6.77 -12.26 30.02
N GLN A 56 -5.51 -12.27 29.62
CA GLN A 56 -4.39 -12.57 30.49
C GLN A 56 -3.33 -11.49 30.37
N SER A 57 -2.77 -11.08 31.51
CA SER A 57 -1.62 -10.19 31.52
C SER A 57 -0.39 -10.97 31.11
N THR A 58 0.45 -10.39 30.27
CA THR A 58 1.68 -11.02 29.83
C THR A 58 2.89 -10.48 30.59
N PHE A 59 3.95 -11.28 30.68
CA PHE A 59 5.16 -10.94 31.45
C PHE A 59 5.86 -9.66 31.00
N ASN A 60 5.58 -9.19 29.78
CA ASN A 60 6.09 -7.96 29.19
C ASN A 60 5.11 -6.77 29.30
N GLY A 61 4.14 -6.83 30.23
CA GLY A 61 3.25 -5.71 30.54
C GLY A 61 2.09 -5.52 29.56
N GLY A 62 1.89 -6.43 28.62
CA GLY A 62 0.77 -6.43 27.68
C GLY A 62 -0.42 -7.26 28.11
N VAL A 63 -1.35 -7.46 27.18
CA VAL A 63 -2.52 -8.33 27.34
C VAL A 63 -2.64 -9.27 26.15
N GLU A 64 -2.81 -10.56 26.43
CA GLU A 64 -3.26 -11.58 25.47
C GLU A 64 -4.75 -11.79 25.69
N PHE A 65 -5.53 -11.61 24.65
CA PHE A 65 -6.96 -11.85 24.64
C PHE A 65 -7.27 -12.98 23.66
N SER A 66 -8.09 -13.93 24.06
CA SER A 66 -8.50 -15.01 23.16
C SER A 66 -9.99 -15.30 23.24
N PHE A 67 -10.51 -15.77 22.12
CA PHE A 67 -11.85 -16.31 21.98
C PHE A 67 -11.77 -17.71 21.37
N ARG A 68 -12.59 -18.64 21.85
CA ARG A 68 -12.81 -19.92 21.18
C ARG A 68 -14.22 -20.43 21.35
N THR A 69 -14.75 -21.02 20.29
CA THR A 69 -15.98 -21.83 20.34
C THR A 69 -15.75 -23.13 21.13
N PRO A 70 -16.78 -23.74 21.74
CA PRO A 70 -16.64 -24.99 22.49
C PRO A 70 -16.06 -26.16 21.67
N THR A 71 -16.34 -26.17 20.37
CA THR A 71 -15.87 -27.18 19.41
C THR A 71 -14.53 -26.84 18.77
N PHE A 72 -13.92 -25.70 19.10
CA PHE A 72 -12.72 -25.16 18.44
C PHE A 72 -12.88 -24.95 16.93
N SER A 73 -14.11 -24.89 16.41
CA SER A 73 -14.37 -24.60 15.00
C SER A 73 -14.05 -23.16 14.62
N GLN A 74 -14.04 -22.27 15.61
CA GLN A 74 -13.49 -20.93 15.50
C GLN A 74 -12.68 -20.57 16.74
N PHE A 75 -11.51 -19.97 16.53
CA PHE A 75 -10.59 -19.51 17.57
C PHE A 75 -9.81 -18.28 17.12
N TRP A 76 -9.61 -17.36 18.04
CA TRP A 76 -8.91 -16.09 17.81
C TRP A 76 -7.96 -15.79 18.96
N SER A 77 -6.76 -15.33 18.63
CA SER A 77 -5.72 -14.87 19.55
C SER A 77 -5.31 -13.45 19.19
N LEU A 78 -5.34 -12.56 20.17
CA LEU A 78 -5.11 -11.14 20.02
C LEU A 78 -4.11 -10.67 21.07
N ASP A 79 -2.94 -10.25 20.62
CA ASP A 79 -1.87 -9.75 21.47
C ASP A 79 -1.68 -8.25 21.30
N PHE A 80 -1.78 -7.53 22.42
CA PHE A 80 -1.53 -6.10 22.49
C PHE A 80 -0.42 -5.81 23.49
N ARG A 81 0.66 -5.17 23.03
CA ARG A 81 1.83 -4.82 23.86
C ARG A 81 2.08 -3.32 23.88
N PRO A 82 2.34 -2.74 25.06
CA PRO A 82 2.91 -1.40 25.11
C PRO A 82 4.37 -1.44 24.61
N PRO A 83 5.04 -0.28 24.44
CA PRO A 83 6.47 -0.24 24.22
C PRO A 83 7.24 -1.02 25.30
N ILE A 84 8.37 -1.63 24.90
CA ILE A 84 9.17 -2.49 25.78
C ILE A 84 9.51 -1.79 27.10
N GLY A 85 9.29 -2.50 28.21
CA GLY A 85 9.52 -2.01 29.57
C GLY A 85 8.36 -1.22 30.18
N GLN A 86 7.24 -1.06 29.46
CA GLN A 86 6.05 -0.40 29.96
C GLN A 86 4.93 -1.41 30.27
N ARG A 87 3.88 -0.93 30.93
CA ARG A 87 2.61 -1.66 31.13
C ARG A 87 1.52 -1.01 30.31
N LEU A 88 0.61 -1.81 29.79
CA LEU A 88 -0.55 -1.35 29.05
C LEU A 88 -1.41 -0.44 29.95
N VAL A 89 -1.67 0.76 29.45
CA VAL A 89 -2.50 1.78 30.11
C VAL A 89 -3.49 2.33 29.10
N LYS A 90 -4.46 3.13 29.55
CA LYS A 90 -5.32 3.86 28.61
C LYS A 90 -4.47 4.77 27.73
N GLY A 91 -4.69 4.72 26.43
CA GLY A 91 -3.92 5.49 25.47
C GLY A 91 -3.96 4.92 24.06
N GLU A 92 -3.47 5.72 23.12
CA GLU A 92 -3.31 5.39 21.72
C GLU A 92 -1.92 4.79 21.49
N TYR A 93 -1.87 3.71 20.73
CA TYR A 93 -0.67 2.96 20.41
C TYR A 93 -0.51 2.91 18.89
N GLU A 94 0.24 3.87 18.37
CA GLU A 94 0.42 4.09 16.93
C GLU A 94 1.67 3.40 16.37
N GLY A 95 1.60 3.02 15.09
CA GLY A 95 2.69 2.34 14.39
C GLY A 95 3.12 1.05 15.08
N ALA A 96 2.15 0.30 15.60
CA ALA A 96 2.36 -1.01 16.18
C ALA A 96 2.98 -1.95 15.14
N GLN A 97 3.90 -2.79 15.61
CA GLN A 97 4.57 -3.80 14.81
C GLN A 97 4.24 -5.18 15.35
N ARG A 98 4.52 -6.22 14.57
CA ARG A 98 4.32 -7.61 14.99
C ARG A 98 4.84 -7.91 16.39
N PHE A 99 3.98 -8.38 17.26
CA PHE A 99 4.39 -9.05 18.48
C PHE A 99 4.99 -10.43 18.14
N ALA A 100 6.15 -10.86 18.63
CA ALA A 100 7.06 -10.33 19.65
C ALA A 100 8.33 -9.64 19.08
N PHE A 101 8.27 -9.15 17.84
CA PHE A 101 9.41 -8.63 17.08
C PHE A 101 9.42 -7.09 16.92
N HIS A 102 8.59 -6.37 17.69
CA HIS A 102 8.50 -4.90 17.62
C HIS A 102 9.72 -4.21 18.24
N ALA A 103 10.27 -3.22 17.53
CA ALA A 103 11.44 -2.47 18.00
C ALA A 103 11.04 -1.34 18.97
N PRO A 104 11.78 -1.07 20.05
CA PRO A 104 11.57 0.14 20.85
C PRO A 104 11.66 1.40 19.98
N PRO A 105 10.78 2.41 20.15
CA PRO A 105 9.73 2.54 21.15
C PRO A 105 8.35 2.08 20.65
N LYS A 106 8.26 1.27 19.58
CA LYS A 106 7.00 0.87 18.96
C LYS A 106 6.22 -0.10 19.86
N PRO A 107 4.87 -0.01 19.87
CA PRO A 107 4.03 -1.02 20.50
C PRO A 107 3.94 -2.29 19.65
N GLY A 108 3.43 -3.36 20.26
CA GLY A 108 3.24 -4.66 19.60
C GLY A 108 1.77 -4.99 19.34
N ILE A 109 1.47 -5.53 18.16
CA ILE A 109 0.17 -6.09 17.79
C ILE A 109 0.38 -7.45 17.09
N ASP A 110 -0.43 -8.45 17.40
CA ASP A 110 -0.54 -9.70 16.63
C ASP A 110 -1.96 -10.26 16.83
N VAL A 111 -2.77 -10.19 15.78
CA VAL A 111 -4.12 -10.72 15.71
C VAL A 111 -4.13 -11.86 14.70
N SER A 112 -4.44 -13.04 15.20
CA SER A 112 -4.50 -14.28 14.42
C SER A 112 -5.76 -15.07 14.77
N GLY A 113 -6.22 -15.89 13.84
CA GLY A 113 -7.43 -16.68 14.02
C GLY A 113 -7.60 -17.76 12.97
N ASP A 114 -8.25 -18.86 13.35
CA ASP A 114 -8.61 -19.97 12.46
C ASP A 114 -7.44 -20.51 11.62
N GLY A 115 -6.24 -20.55 12.22
CA GLY A 115 -5.02 -21.03 11.59
C GLY A 115 -4.31 -20.03 10.69
N ARG A 116 -4.73 -18.76 10.69
CA ARG A 116 -4.12 -17.67 9.93
C ARG A 116 -3.52 -16.63 10.88
N GLY A 117 -2.32 -16.20 10.55
CA GLY A 117 -1.61 -15.12 11.22
C GLY A 117 -0.59 -14.53 10.26
N CYS A 118 -0.02 -13.39 10.64
CA CYS A 118 0.93 -12.68 9.81
C CYS A 118 2.36 -12.97 10.28
N ASN A 119 3.28 -12.87 9.34
CA ASN A 119 4.72 -12.82 9.59
C ASN A 119 5.20 -11.38 9.74
N ILE A 120 4.50 -10.42 9.13
CA ILE A 120 4.67 -8.98 9.31
C ILE A 120 3.32 -8.35 9.63
N ASP A 121 3.23 -7.71 10.79
CA ASP A 121 2.09 -6.90 11.20
C ASP A 121 2.51 -5.44 11.28
N THR A 122 1.64 -4.59 10.76
CA THR A 122 1.65 -3.17 11.04
C THR A 122 0.25 -2.74 11.45
N GLY A 123 0.13 -1.71 12.27
CA GLY A 123 -1.19 -1.24 12.67
C GLY A 123 -1.18 -0.29 13.83
N ARG A 124 -2.30 -0.26 14.54
CA ARG A 124 -2.52 0.57 15.72
C ARG A 124 -3.59 -0.04 16.59
N PHE A 125 -3.61 0.36 17.84
CA PHE A 125 -4.72 0.06 18.72
C PHE A 125 -4.92 1.15 19.77
N LEU A 126 -6.15 1.29 20.23
CA LEU A 126 -6.53 2.20 21.30
C LEU A 126 -6.98 1.39 22.50
N VAL A 127 -6.41 1.69 23.66
CA VAL A 127 -6.88 1.17 24.94
C VAL A 127 -7.80 2.20 25.58
N SER A 128 -9.11 1.97 25.53
CA SER A 128 -10.10 2.84 26.16
C SER A 128 -10.39 2.44 27.62
N ASP A 129 -10.13 1.18 27.95
CA ASP A 129 -10.27 0.63 29.29
C ASP A 129 -9.26 -0.48 29.54
N VAL A 130 -8.57 -0.42 30.67
CA VAL A 130 -7.73 -1.51 31.14
C VAL A 130 -7.64 -1.43 32.65
N ALA A 131 -7.85 -2.55 33.31
CA ALA A 131 -7.68 -2.68 34.75
C ALA A 131 -7.14 -4.06 35.09
N PHE A 132 -6.21 -4.10 36.04
CA PHE A 132 -5.60 -5.32 36.52
C PHE A 132 -5.86 -5.47 38.02
N ALA A 133 -6.04 -6.69 38.49
CA ALA A 133 -6.11 -7.02 39.91
C ALA A 133 -4.71 -6.94 40.55
N GLU A 134 -4.66 -7.07 41.89
CA GLU A 134 -3.41 -7.10 42.65
C GLU A 134 -2.49 -8.26 42.25
N ASP A 135 -3.07 -9.41 41.87
CA ASP A 135 -2.34 -10.58 41.38
C ASP A 135 -1.89 -10.46 39.91
N GLY A 136 -2.18 -9.32 39.27
CA GLY A 136 -1.83 -9.04 37.88
C GLY A 136 -2.90 -9.45 36.86
N SER A 137 -3.92 -10.23 37.25
CA SER A 137 -4.97 -10.69 36.32
C SER A 137 -5.76 -9.53 35.69
N VAL A 138 -6.20 -9.71 34.44
CA VAL A 138 -6.97 -8.68 33.71
C VAL A 138 -8.41 -8.67 34.23
N GLN A 139 -8.81 -7.58 34.87
CA GLN A 139 -10.20 -7.40 35.35
C GLN A 139 -11.09 -6.81 34.26
N ARG A 140 -10.58 -5.83 33.51
CA ARG A 140 -11.31 -5.13 32.44
C ARG A 140 -10.38 -4.81 31.27
N LEU A 141 -10.92 -4.88 30.06
CA LEU A 141 -10.24 -4.52 28.82
C LEU A 141 -11.23 -3.92 27.82
N ALA A 142 -10.84 -2.84 27.16
CA ALA A 142 -11.49 -2.30 25.98
C ALA A 142 -10.43 -1.82 25.00
N ILE A 143 -10.30 -2.55 23.88
CA ILE A 143 -9.35 -2.25 22.82
C ILE A 143 -10.06 -2.20 21.47
N ASP A 144 -9.80 -1.16 20.70
CA ASP A 144 -10.17 -1.07 19.29
C ASP A 144 -8.88 -1.08 18.47
N PHE A 145 -8.81 -1.85 17.39
CA PHE A 145 -7.57 -2.09 16.66
C PHE A 145 -7.75 -2.13 15.15
N GLU A 146 -6.62 -1.95 14.48
CA GLU A 146 -6.43 -2.08 13.04
C GLU A 146 -5.09 -2.78 12.82
N GLN A 147 -5.10 -3.86 12.04
CA GLN A 147 -3.94 -4.62 11.65
C GLN A 147 -3.89 -4.78 10.13
N HIS A 148 -2.69 -4.68 9.58
CA HIS A 148 -2.37 -4.98 8.20
C HIS A 148 -1.36 -6.12 8.15
N CYS A 149 -1.67 -7.12 7.34
CA CYS A 149 -0.86 -8.32 7.16
C CYS A 149 0.10 -8.15 5.99
N GLU A 150 1.38 -8.49 6.16
CA GLU A 150 2.41 -8.47 5.10
C GLU A 150 2.56 -7.11 4.38
N GLY A 151 2.21 -6.00 5.07
CA GLY A 151 2.21 -4.65 4.49
C GLY A 151 1.12 -4.40 3.46
N ALA A 152 0.14 -5.31 3.33
CA ALA A 152 -0.96 -5.18 2.40
C ALA A 152 -1.93 -4.05 2.82
N PRO A 153 -2.48 -3.27 1.88
CA PRO A 153 -3.45 -2.22 2.19
C PRO A 153 -4.74 -2.71 2.87
N PRO A 154 -5.34 -3.86 2.51
CA PRO A 154 -6.52 -4.37 3.21
C PRO A 154 -6.23 -4.64 4.70
N ALA A 155 -7.08 -4.08 5.56
CA ALA A 155 -6.94 -4.19 7.00
C ALA A 155 -7.93 -5.18 7.63
N LEU A 156 -7.48 -5.81 8.72
CA LEU A 156 -8.35 -6.39 9.74
C LEU A 156 -8.59 -5.36 10.83
N PHE A 157 -9.85 -4.94 10.96
CA PHE A 157 -10.28 -4.13 12.10
C PHE A 157 -10.95 -4.99 13.16
N GLY A 158 -10.89 -4.53 14.41
CA GLY A 158 -11.71 -5.15 15.43
C GLY A 158 -11.84 -4.37 16.72
N SER A 159 -12.74 -4.87 17.57
CA SER A 159 -13.02 -4.35 18.90
C SER A 159 -13.14 -5.49 19.89
N VAL A 160 -12.39 -5.37 20.97
CA VAL A 160 -12.40 -6.26 22.12
C VAL A 160 -13.03 -5.53 23.29
N ARG A 161 -14.01 -6.14 23.93
CA ARG A 161 -14.43 -5.79 25.29
C ARG A 161 -14.31 -7.01 26.17
N PHE A 162 -13.79 -6.83 27.38
CA PHE A 162 -13.75 -7.84 28.44
C PHE A 162 -14.17 -7.16 29.74
N ASN A 163 -15.36 -7.49 30.24
CA ASN A 163 -15.97 -6.91 31.44
C ASN A 163 -15.94 -5.36 31.48
N SER A 164 -15.97 -4.71 30.31
CA SER A 164 -15.88 -3.25 30.22
C SER A 164 -17.21 -2.65 29.81
N SER A 165 -17.61 -1.56 30.45
CA SER A 165 -18.79 -0.77 30.07
C SER A 165 -18.50 0.30 29.02
N VAL A 166 -17.25 0.41 28.58
CA VAL A 166 -16.87 1.39 27.55
C VAL A 166 -17.41 0.91 26.19
N PRO A 167 -18.28 1.68 25.51
CA PRO A 167 -18.83 1.27 24.24
C PRO A 167 -17.74 1.17 23.15
N ALA A 168 -17.99 0.34 22.14
CA ALA A 168 -17.23 0.38 20.89
C ALA A 168 -17.65 1.60 20.08
N VAL A 169 -16.67 2.44 19.72
CA VAL A 169 -16.91 3.68 19.00
C VAL A 169 -16.07 3.70 17.73
N PRO A 170 -16.69 3.86 16.55
CA PRO A 170 -15.96 3.99 15.29
C PRO A 170 -14.99 5.16 15.31
N ARG A 171 -13.74 4.91 14.91
CA ARG A 171 -12.69 5.92 14.79
C ARG A 171 -12.25 6.06 13.36
N VAL A 172 -12.15 7.30 12.91
CA VAL A 172 -11.65 7.60 11.57
C VAL A 172 -10.16 7.86 11.65
N SER A 173 -9.43 7.21 10.78
CA SER A 173 -8.00 7.41 10.64
C SER A 173 -7.64 7.66 9.19
N VAL A 174 -6.50 8.28 8.95
CA VAL A 174 -5.92 8.48 7.61
C VAL A 174 -4.60 7.73 7.50
N GLY A 175 -4.35 7.08 6.37
CA GLY A 175 -3.09 6.37 6.10
C GLY A 175 -2.12 7.20 5.26
N ASP A 176 -0.82 7.00 5.49
CA ASP A 176 0.25 7.56 4.66
C ASP A 176 0.06 7.14 3.19
N ALA A 177 0.52 8.00 2.27
CA ALA A 177 0.47 7.72 0.85
C ALA A 177 1.79 8.10 0.16
N THR A 178 2.04 7.48 -0.98
CA THR A 178 3.12 7.87 -1.87
C THR A 178 2.57 8.14 -3.25
N ALA A 179 3.03 9.21 -3.87
CA ALA A 179 2.67 9.60 -5.23
C ALA A 179 3.92 9.97 -6.03
N LEU A 180 3.86 9.76 -7.33
CA LEU A 180 4.91 10.18 -8.25
C LEU A 180 4.52 11.51 -8.89
N LYS A 181 5.48 12.42 -8.95
CA LYS A 181 5.33 13.69 -9.64
C LYS A 181 5.41 13.48 -11.16
N GLY A 182 4.48 14.05 -11.92
CA GLY A 182 4.55 14.11 -13.38
C GLY A 182 5.59 15.14 -13.89
N ASN A 183 5.93 15.09 -15.17
CA ASN A 183 6.76 16.13 -15.81
C ASN A 183 5.97 17.37 -16.25
N VAL A 184 4.66 17.22 -16.42
CA VAL A 184 3.68 18.24 -16.81
C VAL A 184 2.32 17.86 -16.21
N GLY A 185 1.39 18.79 -16.16
CA GLY A 185 0.01 18.52 -15.72
C GLY A 185 -0.06 18.10 -14.26
N THR A 186 -0.92 17.13 -13.96
CA THR A 186 -1.10 16.60 -12.60
C THR A 186 -1.05 15.07 -12.56
N SER A 187 -0.74 14.53 -11.39
CA SER A 187 -0.87 13.11 -11.06
C SER A 187 -1.63 12.94 -9.74
N ASP A 188 -2.19 11.76 -9.50
CA ASP A 188 -3.04 11.51 -8.34
C ASP A 188 -2.24 10.95 -7.15
N ALA A 189 -2.45 11.54 -5.97
CA ALA A 189 -2.14 10.94 -4.69
C ALA A 189 -3.44 10.48 -4.03
N ASN A 190 -3.63 9.16 -3.92
CA ASN A 190 -4.79 8.56 -3.29
C ASN A 190 -4.50 8.27 -1.82
N VAL A 191 -5.19 8.98 -0.93
CA VAL A 191 -5.06 8.87 0.52
C VAL A 191 -6.28 8.13 1.07
N THR A 192 -6.04 6.98 1.69
CA THR A 192 -7.11 6.15 2.25
C THR A 192 -7.47 6.61 3.66
N LEU A 193 -8.77 6.81 3.90
CA LEU A 193 -9.34 6.99 5.22
C LEU A 193 -10.09 5.72 5.61
N SER A 194 -9.88 5.28 6.84
CA SER A 194 -10.42 4.03 7.36
C SER A 194 -11.25 4.28 8.62
N LEU A 195 -12.32 3.51 8.77
CA LEU A 195 -13.15 3.48 9.99
C LEU A 195 -12.83 2.19 10.76
N SER A 196 -12.44 2.32 12.03
CA SER A 196 -12.04 1.18 12.87
C SER A 196 -13.14 0.15 13.09
N LEU A 197 -14.40 0.51 12.92
CA LEU A 197 -15.56 -0.37 13.02
C LEU A 197 -16.67 0.26 12.17
N PRO A 198 -17.55 -0.50 11.50
CA PRO A 198 -18.70 0.04 10.81
C PRO A 198 -19.61 0.77 11.79
N SER A 199 -20.12 1.91 11.34
CA SER A 199 -21.10 2.68 12.09
C SER A 199 -22.51 2.40 11.60
N THR A 200 -23.50 2.44 12.49
CA THR A 200 -24.93 2.43 12.14
C THR A 200 -25.45 3.82 11.79
N SER A 201 -24.67 4.87 12.06
CA SER A 201 -24.98 6.26 11.73
C SER A 201 -23.87 6.87 10.86
N PRO A 202 -24.14 7.86 10.01
CA PRO A 202 -23.10 8.48 9.21
C PRO A 202 -21.99 9.09 10.07
N VAL A 203 -20.73 8.80 9.73
CA VAL A 203 -19.55 9.41 10.38
C VAL A 203 -18.93 10.41 9.43
N LYS A 204 -18.70 11.64 9.89
CA LYS A 204 -18.15 12.73 9.08
C LYS A 204 -16.83 13.23 9.65
N VAL A 205 -15.87 13.46 8.77
CA VAL A 205 -14.62 14.17 9.11
C VAL A 205 -14.34 15.21 8.05
N GLN A 206 -13.76 16.33 8.46
CA GLN A 206 -13.11 17.24 7.55
C GLN A 206 -11.67 16.81 7.33
N TYR A 207 -11.13 17.10 6.15
CA TYR A 207 -9.72 16.97 5.87
C TYR A 207 -9.18 18.26 5.25
N SER A 208 -7.88 18.50 5.47
CA SER A 208 -7.14 19.59 4.84
C SER A 208 -5.69 19.19 4.62
N THR A 209 -5.09 19.64 3.53
CA THR A 209 -3.66 19.51 3.28
C THR A 209 -2.85 20.64 3.93
N ALA A 210 -1.65 20.35 4.40
CA ALA A 210 -0.70 21.31 4.94
C ALA A 210 0.72 21.05 4.42
N ASP A 211 1.43 22.13 4.10
CA ASP A 211 2.80 22.07 3.58
C ASP A 211 3.75 21.38 4.58
N LEU A 212 4.73 20.64 4.04
CA LEU A 212 5.96 20.29 4.74
C LEU A 212 7.16 20.69 3.86
N THR A 213 7.77 19.74 3.15
CA THR A 213 8.82 20.03 2.14
C THR A 213 8.25 20.19 0.72
N ALA A 214 7.04 19.67 0.49
CA ALA A 214 6.19 20.00 -0.64
C ALA A 214 5.34 21.22 -0.29
N LEU A 215 5.28 22.19 -1.22
CA LEU A 215 4.55 23.43 -1.06
C LEU A 215 3.32 23.47 -1.97
N GLN A 216 2.17 23.86 -1.42
CA GLN A 216 0.94 24.07 -2.18
C GLN A 216 1.13 25.06 -3.35
N GLY A 217 0.46 24.79 -4.46
CA GLY A 217 0.56 25.57 -5.70
C GLY A 217 1.87 25.37 -6.49
N THR A 218 2.85 24.66 -5.92
CA THR A 218 4.13 24.34 -6.59
C THR A 218 4.34 22.83 -6.74
N ASP A 219 4.03 22.05 -5.71
CA ASP A 219 4.22 20.60 -5.66
C ASP A 219 2.89 19.84 -5.64
N TYR A 220 1.84 20.43 -5.08
CA TYR A 220 0.50 19.85 -5.04
C TYR A 220 -0.58 20.95 -5.02
N ILE A 221 -1.81 20.60 -5.38
CA ILE A 221 -2.96 21.50 -5.26
C ILE A 221 -3.53 21.33 -3.85
N ALA A 222 -3.61 22.43 -3.09
CA ALA A 222 -4.21 22.38 -1.76
C ALA A 222 -5.68 21.97 -1.84
N THR A 223 -6.03 20.93 -1.10
CA THR A 223 -7.37 20.36 -1.09
C THR A 223 -7.88 20.30 0.35
N SER A 224 -9.14 20.67 0.54
CA SER A 224 -9.87 20.45 1.77
C SER A 224 -11.29 20.04 1.45
N GLY A 225 -11.94 19.33 2.37
CA GLY A 225 -13.28 18.84 2.15
C GLY A 225 -13.85 18.10 3.34
N THR A 226 -15.02 17.51 3.16
CA THR A 226 -15.66 16.63 4.15
C THR A 226 -15.82 15.24 3.55
N VAL A 227 -15.32 14.23 4.24
CA VAL A 227 -15.57 12.82 3.95
C VAL A 227 -16.69 12.34 4.84
N GLN A 228 -17.64 11.61 4.24
CA GLN A 228 -18.73 10.94 4.96
C GLN A 228 -18.65 9.44 4.71
N PHE A 229 -18.54 8.69 5.80
CA PHE A 229 -18.78 7.25 5.81
C PHE A 229 -20.29 7.04 5.97
N GLN A 230 -20.91 6.40 4.98
CA GLN A 230 -22.30 5.96 5.13
C GLN A 230 -22.38 4.79 6.12
N PRO A 231 -23.56 4.51 6.71
CA PRO A 231 -23.72 3.35 7.57
C PRO A 231 -23.18 2.07 6.91
N GLY A 232 -22.33 1.34 7.63
CA GLY A 232 -21.66 0.13 7.14
C GLY A 232 -20.40 0.33 6.28
N THR A 233 -20.11 1.53 5.78
CA THR A 233 -18.87 1.80 5.02
C THR A 233 -17.69 2.01 5.97
N THR A 234 -16.56 1.35 5.70
CA THR A 234 -15.34 1.44 6.53
C THR A 234 -14.11 1.96 5.81
N SER A 235 -14.18 2.23 4.50
CA SER A 235 -13.07 2.78 3.72
C SER A 235 -13.57 3.86 2.77
N GLN A 236 -12.80 4.94 2.65
CA GLN A 236 -13.00 6.02 1.69
C GLN A 236 -11.63 6.47 1.17
N VAL A 237 -11.59 6.98 -0.07
CA VAL A 237 -10.35 7.51 -0.66
C VAL A 237 -10.52 9.00 -0.95
N VAL A 238 -9.50 9.78 -0.59
CA VAL A 238 -9.36 11.20 -0.96
C VAL A 238 -8.24 11.31 -1.98
N THR A 239 -8.56 11.84 -3.16
CA THR A 239 -7.58 12.09 -4.22
C THR A 239 -7.06 13.52 -4.14
N ILE A 240 -5.74 13.68 -4.12
CA ILE A 240 -5.04 14.96 -4.07
C ILE A 240 -4.19 15.09 -5.33
N GLN A 241 -4.31 16.21 -6.03
CA GLN A 241 -3.57 16.44 -7.27
C GLN A 241 -2.14 16.89 -6.97
N ILE A 242 -1.15 16.16 -7.50
CA ILE A 242 0.27 16.47 -7.45
C ILE A 242 0.62 17.26 -8.72
N LEU A 243 1.28 18.40 -8.56
CA LEU A 243 1.64 19.27 -9.69
C LEU A 243 2.92 18.75 -10.35
N GLY A 244 2.82 18.46 -11.64
CA GLY A 244 3.94 18.01 -12.45
C GLY A 244 4.79 19.16 -12.98
N ASP A 245 6.11 18.97 -12.97
CA ASP A 245 7.07 19.85 -13.65
C ASP A 245 8.39 19.10 -13.92
N ARG A 246 9.24 19.70 -14.75
CA ARG A 246 10.51 19.10 -15.20
C ARG A 246 11.70 19.35 -14.27
N LEU A 247 11.52 20.08 -13.17
CA LEU A 247 12.61 20.40 -12.25
C LEU A 247 12.85 19.19 -11.33
N PRO A 248 14.07 18.60 -11.33
CA PRO A 248 14.41 17.53 -10.42
C PRO A 248 14.53 18.08 -9.00
N ARG A 249 13.59 17.73 -8.12
CA ARG A 249 13.52 18.25 -6.74
C ARG A 249 13.57 17.17 -5.66
N GLY A 250 13.83 15.93 -6.05
CA GLY A 250 13.98 14.80 -5.14
C GLY A 250 12.68 14.45 -4.40
N LYS A 251 12.83 13.79 -3.24
CA LYS A 251 11.70 13.45 -2.38
C LYS A 251 11.18 14.70 -1.66
N LYS A 252 9.87 14.95 -1.77
CA LYS A 252 9.15 15.95 -1.00
C LYS A 252 7.97 15.31 -0.27
N ALA A 253 7.38 15.99 0.70
CA ALA A 253 6.21 15.52 1.42
C ALA A 253 5.29 16.67 1.82
N PHE A 254 4.00 16.42 1.90
CA PHE A 254 3.01 17.27 2.57
C PHE A 254 2.16 16.43 3.51
N ARG A 255 1.35 17.05 4.36
CA ARG A 255 0.52 16.35 5.35
C ARG A 255 -0.95 16.50 5.06
N VAL A 256 -1.72 15.43 5.16
CA VAL A 256 -3.18 15.45 5.29
C VAL A 256 -3.53 15.44 6.77
N ARG A 257 -4.41 16.33 7.20
CA ARG A 257 -4.93 16.39 8.58
C ARG A 257 -6.43 16.20 8.58
N LEU A 258 -6.91 15.37 9.48
CA LEU A 258 -8.32 15.18 9.77
C LEU A 258 -8.77 16.13 10.89
N SER A 259 -10.04 16.51 10.85
CA SER A 259 -10.72 17.20 11.94
C SER A 259 -12.09 16.57 12.15
N PRO A 260 -12.45 16.18 13.39
CA PRO A 260 -13.72 15.52 13.64
C PRO A 260 -14.88 16.49 13.39
N VAL A 261 -15.97 15.97 12.82
CA VAL A 261 -17.23 16.71 12.68
C VAL A 261 -18.29 16.06 13.58
N GLY A 262 -18.90 16.84 14.47
CA GLY A 262 -19.88 16.33 15.42
C GLY A 262 -19.23 15.39 16.45
N SER A 263 -19.75 14.17 16.58
CA SER A 263 -19.25 13.13 17.50
C SER A 263 -18.30 12.14 16.85
N ALA A 264 -17.70 12.47 15.70
CA ALA A 264 -16.67 11.62 15.10
C ALA A 264 -15.45 11.56 16.03
N HIS A 265 -14.91 10.37 16.22
CA HIS A 265 -13.68 10.16 16.96
C HIS A 265 -12.55 9.91 15.96
N LEU A 266 -11.38 10.50 16.19
CA LEU A 266 -10.20 10.22 15.38
C LEU A 266 -9.41 9.05 15.99
N GLY A 267 -8.81 8.23 15.14
CA GLY A 267 -7.63 7.43 15.47
C GLY A 267 -6.42 8.24 15.06
N ASP A 268 -5.73 7.85 13.98
CA ASP A 268 -4.70 8.71 13.40
C ASP A 268 -5.30 9.86 12.59
N GLY A 269 -5.19 11.05 13.16
CA GLY A 269 -5.67 12.27 12.56
C GLY A 269 -4.75 12.87 11.50
N SER A 270 -3.59 12.28 11.20
CA SER A 270 -2.69 12.85 10.19
C SER A 270 -1.86 11.82 9.43
N ALA A 271 -1.72 12.03 8.12
CA ALA A 271 -0.90 11.20 7.25
C ALA A 271 0.05 12.06 6.43
N ASP A 272 1.27 11.58 6.22
CA ASP A 272 2.21 12.19 5.30
C ASP A 272 2.03 11.59 3.90
N VAL A 273 1.95 12.47 2.91
CA VAL A 273 1.96 12.10 1.50
C VAL A 273 3.34 12.41 0.94
N THR A 274 4.08 11.36 0.58
CA THR A 274 5.39 11.48 -0.05
C THR A 274 5.25 11.66 -1.55
N ILE A 275 5.82 12.73 -2.10
CA ILE A 275 5.97 12.96 -3.53
C ILE A 275 7.38 12.53 -3.94
N LEU A 276 7.45 11.57 -4.86
CA LEU A 276 8.69 11.10 -5.46
C LEU A 276 8.86 11.73 -6.85
N ASP A 277 10.05 12.28 -7.11
CA ASP A 277 10.41 12.81 -8.41
C ASP A 277 11.08 11.73 -9.27
N PRO A 278 10.42 11.24 -10.34
CA PRO A 278 10.98 10.18 -11.18
C PRO A 278 12.19 10.65 -11.98
N ASN A 279 12.48 11.96 -12.06
CA ASN A 279 13.63 12.53 -12.78
C ASN A 279 14.94 12.50 -11.99
N VAL A 280 14.91 12.06 -10.72
CA VAL A 280 16.11 12.01 -9.90
C VAL A 280 16.67 10.58 -9.93
N PRO A 281 17.95 10.39 -10.32
CA PRO A 281 18.59 9.10 -10.23
C PRO A 281 18.53 8.56 -8.80
N LEU A 282 18.09 7.33 -8.64
CA LEU A 282 17.99 6.67 -7.34
C LEU A 282 18.83 5.40 -7.30
N THR A 283 19.23 5.03 -6.08
CA THR A 283 19.85 3.75 -5.77
C THR A 283 18.96 3.01 -4.77
N ALA A 284 18.25 1.99 -5.25
CA ALA A 284 17.34 1.21 -4.45
C ALA A 284 17.06 -0.16 -5.09
N LEU A 285 16.66 -1.11 -4.27
CA LEU A 285 16.13 -2.41 -4.66
C LEU A 285 14.73 -2.57 -4.05
N ALA A 286 13.72 -2.75 -4.88
CA ALA A 286 12.39 -3.16 -4.46
C ALA A 286 12.13 -4.58 -4.92
N MET A 287 11.54 -5.42 -4.08
CA MET A 287 11.15 -6.78 -4.42
C MET A 287 9.75 -7.09 -3.91
N SER A 288 8.98 -7.77 -4.73
CA SER A 288 7.66 -8.30 -4.41
C SER A 288 7.68 -9.79 -4.61
N SER A 289 7.70 -10.52 -3.51
CA SER A 289 7.71 -11.97 -3.51
C SER A 289 6.29 -12.50 -3.42
N GLN A 290 5.93 -13.45 -4.28
CA GLN A 290 4.66 -14.16 -4.16
C GLN A 290 4.70 -15.14 -2.98
N LEU A 291 3.53 -15.42 -2.39
CA LEU A 291 3.44 -16.42 -1.33
C LEU A 291 3.93 -17.78 -1.85
N GLY A 292 4.92 -18.35 -1.17
CA GLY A 292 5.57 -19.61 -1.55
C GLY A 292 6.85 -19.46 -2.39
N ASP A 293 7.23 -18.23 -2.78
CA ASP A 293 8.56 -18.00 -3.37
C ASP A 293 9.66 -18.22 -2.31
N TYR A 294 10.72 -18.91 -2.72
CA TYR A 294 11.78 -19.34 -1.82
C TYR A 294 12.66 -18.19 -1.35
N ILE A 295 12.92 -17.19 -2.20
CA ILE A 295 13.91 -16.15 -1.91
C ILE A 295 13.31 -15.03 -1.06
N GLY A 296 12.19 -14.46 -1.49
CA GLY A 296 11.54 -13.36 -0.78
C GLY A 296 10.46 -13.79 0.20
N GLN A 297 10.09 -15.09 0.24
CA GLN A 297 9.16 -15.66 1.22
C GLN A 297 7.80 -14.95 1.32
N GLY A 298 7.26 -14.47 0.20
CA GLY A 298 5.97 -13.76 0.20
C GLY A 298 6.03 -12.33 0.73
N GLN A 299 7.24 -11.79 0.98
CA GLN A 299 7.43 -10.45 1.52
C GLN A 299 7.52 -9.38 0.42
N LEU A 300 7.09 -8.17 0.80
CA LEU A 300 7.46 -6.93 0.12
C LEU A 300 8.72 -6.38 0.78
N LEU A 301 9.79 -6.24 0.00
CA LEU A 301 11.09 -5.78 0.48
C LEU A 301 11.49 -4.50 -0.25
N LEU A 302 11.93 -3.51 0.51
CA LEU A 302 12.47 -2.27 -0.04
C LEU A 302 13.80 -1.96 0.66
N PHE A 303 14.84 -1.81 -0.13
CA PHE A 303 16.16 -1.39 0.32
C PHE A 303 16.57 -0.12 -0.39
N THR A 304 17.02 0.85 0.37
CA THR A 304 17.54 2.13 -0.08
C THR A 304 18.95 2.33 0.45
N MET A 305 19.60 3.41 0.02
CA MET A 305 20.89 3.82 0.59
C MET A 305 20.85 4.09 2.11
N ALA A 306 19.67 4.23 2.71
CA ALA A 306 19.52 4.35 4.17
C ALA A 306 19.60 2.98 4.88
N ASP A 307 19.26 1.90 4.19
CA ASP A 307 19.16 0.54 4.75
C ASP A 307 20.46 -0.24 4.62
N GLY A 308 21.29 0.11 3.62
CA GLY A 308 22.54 -0.59 3.36
C GLY A 308 23.38 -0.01 2.22
N ALA A 309 24.58 -0.56 2.08
CA ALA A 309 25.52 -0.15 1.04
C ALA A 309 25.37 -1.01 -0.22
N PHE A 310 25.12 -0.36 -1.36
CA PHE A 310 25.11 -0.98 -2.69
C PHE A 310 26.51 -0.92 -3.32
N SER A 311 27.04 -2.07 -3.72
CA SER A 311 28.35 -2.23 -4.36
C SER A 311 28.17 -2.85 -5.74
N PRO A 312 27.88 -2.03 -6.77
CA PRO A 312 27.73 -2.49 -8.14
C PRO A 312 29.09 -2.69 -8.82
N SER A 313 29.19 -3.68 -9.71
CA SER A 313 30.36 -3.91 -10.55
C SER A 313 29.97 -4.56 -11.88
N VAL A 314 30.85 -4.45 -12.87
CA VAL A 314 30.77 -5.33 -14.04
C VAL A 314 31.20 -6.73 -13.61
N ASN A 315 30.42 -7.74 -13.98
CA ASN A 315 30.73 -9.13 -13.65
C ASN A 315 31.59 -9.78 -14.74
N PHE A 316 32.08 -10.99 -14.49
CA PHE A 316 33.01 -11.65 -15.42
C PHE A 316 32.38 -12.03 -16.78
N ASP A 317 31.06 -11.99 -16.89
CA ASP A 317 30.29 -12.29 -18.09
C ASP A 317 29.87 -11.00 -18.84
N ASN A 318 30.59 -9.89 -18.59
CA ASN A 318 30.29 -8.52 -19.08
C ASN A 318 28.91 -7.99 -18.66
N GLY A 319 28.26 -8.66 -17.71
CA GLY A 319 27.01 -8.26 -17.11
C GLY A 319 27.21 -7.32 -15.91
N VAL A 320 26.23 -7.29 -15.02
CA VAL A 320 26.26 -6.47 -13.81
C VAL A 320 26.03 -7.36 -12.59
N SER A 321 26.90 -7.21 -11.58
CA SER A 321 26.67 -7.70 -10.23
C SER A 321 26.39 -6.54 -9.31
N VAL A 322 25.43 -6.70 -8.40
CA VAL A 322 25.16 -5.75 -7.32
C VAL A 322 25.17 -6.52 -6.00
N VAL A 323 26.11 -6.15 -5.14
CA VAL A 323 26.14 -6.64 -3.76
C VAL A 323 25.51 -5.58 -2.85
N LEU A 324 24.47 -5.95 -2.11
CA LEU A 324 23.86 -5.12 -1.08
C LEU A 324 24.21 -5.67 0.30
N ARG A 325 24.83 -4.82 1.13
CA ARG A 325 25.10 -5.09 2.54
C ARG A 325 24.14 -4.25 3.38
N ALA A 326 23.00 -4.84 3.74
CA ALA A 326 22.03 -4.28 4.68
C ALA A 326 22.09 -5.07 6.00
N LEU A 327 20.97 -5.18 6.73
CA LEU A 327 20.86 -6.14 7.84
C LEU A 327 21.16 -7.58 7.37
N ASP A 328 20.69 -7.91 6.16
CA ASP A 328 21.04 -9.14 5.45
C ASP A 328 21.90 -8.84 4.22
N PHE A 329 22.67 -9.85 3.81
CA PHE A 329 23.42 -9.83 2.57
C PHE A 329 22.53 -10.21 1.39
N TRP A 330 22.58 -9.42 0.31
CA TRP A 330 21.90 -9.68 -0.95
C TRP A 330 22.87 -9.55 -2.12
N GLN A 331 22.70 -10.41 -3.13
CA GLN A 331 23.46 -10.40 -4.37
C GLN A 331 22.54 -10.59 -5.56
N LEU A 332 22.67 -9.68 -6.52
CA LEU A 332 21.93 -9.68 -7.78
C LEU A 332 22.93 -9.72 -8.93
N ASP A 333 22.77 -10.69 -9.81
CA ASP A 333 23.61 -10.88 -10.98
C ASP A 333 22.74 -10.92 -12.24
N PHE A 334 23.14 -10.13 -13.24
CA PHE A 334 22.53 -10.06 -14.56
C PHE A 334 23.62 -10.25 -15.61
N ALA A 335 23.37 -11.03 -16.65
CA ALA A 335 24.31 -11.22 -17.76
C ALA A 335 23.59 -11.32 -19.10
N GLY A 336 24.20 -10.74 -20.13
CA GLY A 336 23.71 -10.85 -21.50
C GLY A 336 24.02 -12.22 -22.11
N PRO A 337 23.32 -12.62 -23.17
CA PRO A 337 23.66 -13.85 -23.88
C PRO A 337 25.04 -13.73 -24.53
N ILE A 338 25.82 -14.81 -24.49
CA ILE A 338 27.15 -14.91 -25.15
C ILE A 338 28.14 -13.84 -24.64
N HIS A 339 28.19 -13.61 -23.32
CA HIS A 339 29.09 -12.61 -22.71
C HIS A 339 28.89 -11.19 -23.26
N ALA A 340 27.68 -10.86 -23.74
CA ALA A 340 27.38 -9.53 -24.26
C ALA A 340 27.26 -8.50 -23.12
N ILE A 341 27.81 -7.29 -23.35
CA ILE A 341 27.58 -6.15 -22.48
C ILE A 341 26.07 -5.88 -22.41
N LEU A 342 25.54 -5.70 -21.20
CA LEU A 342 24.12 -5.38 -21.03
C LEU A 342 23.81 -4.00 -21.62
N THR A 343 22.77 -3.94 -22.44
CA THR A 343 22.21 -2.71 -22.99
C THR A 343 20.73 -2.66 -22.68
N THR A 344 20.07 -1.52 -22.88
CA THR A 344 18.62 -1.43 -22.64
C THR A 344 17.87 -2.41 -23.53
N GLY A 345 16.97 -3.20 -22.95
CA GLY A 345 16.24 -4.23 -23.67
C GLY A 345 15.71 -5.36 -22.80
N ASN A 346 14.96 -6.26 -23.44
CA ASN A 346 14.31 -7.39 -22.79
C ASN A 346 15.17 -8.65 -22.93
N TYR A 347 15.42 -9.32 -21.80
CA TYR A 347 16.22 -10.52 -21.67
C TYR A 347 15.32 -11.65 -21.17
N ASN A 348 14.66 -12.32 -22.12
CA ASN A 348 13.69 -13.36 -21.85
C ASN A 348 14.36 -14.72 -21.65
N ASN A 349 13.66 -15.63 -20.95
CA ASN A 349 14.12 -17.00 -20.69
C ASN A 349 15.50 -17.06 -20.01
N ALA A 350 15.75 -16.13 -19.08
CA ALA A 350 16.98 -16.10 -18.32
C ALA A 350 17.14 -17.38 -17.49
N ALA A 351 18.38 -17.87 -17.43
CA ALA A 351 18.77 -19.02 -16.64
C ALA A 351 19.70 -18.59 -15.49
N ARG A 352 19.93 -19.50 -14.55
CA ARG A 352 20.71 -19.22 -13.35
C ARG A 352 22.11 -18.72 -13.67
N PHE A 353 22.44 -17.51 -13.24
CA PHE A 353 23.82 -17.02 -13.25
C PHE A 353 24.70 -17.75 -12.22
N PRO A 354 25.96 -18.12 -12.53
CA PRO A 354 26.66 -18.02 -13.82
C PRO A 354 26.60 -19.30 -14.70
N PHE A 355 25.58 -20.14 -14.53
CA PHE A 355 25.46 -21.46 -15.16
C PHE A 355 24.51 -21.47 -16.35
N GLN A 356 24.18 -20.30 -16.90
CA GLN A 356 23.32 -20.17 -18.08
C GLN A 356 23.94 -20.86 -19.31
N PRO A 357 23.13 -21.52 -20.16
CA PRO A 357 23.60 -22.01 -21.45
C PRO A 357 24.12 -20.87 -22.35
N LEU A 358 25.01 -21.21 -23.28
CA LEU A 358 25.45 -20.26 -24.31
C LEU A 358 24.26 -19.75 -25.11
N GLY A 359 24.16 -18.42 -25.26
CA GLY A 359 23.03 -17.77 -25.95
C GLY A 359 21.85 -17.45 -25.05
N THR A 360 21.87 -17.87 -23.79
CA THR A 360 20.82 -17.56 -22.80
C THR A 360 21.29 -16.45 -21.86
N PRO A 361 20.44 -15.45 -21.53
CA PRO A 361 20.77 -14.46 -20.50
C PRO A 361 20.94 -15.11 -19.11
N GLY A 362 21.80 -14.54 -18.29
CA GLY A 362 22.00 -14.96 -16.89
C GLY A 362 21.23 -14.07 -15.92
N LEU A 363 20.55 -14.66 -14.95
CA LEU A 363 19.91 -13.99 -13.82
C LEU A 363 20.18 -14.78 -12.54
N SER A 364 20.50 -14.11 -11.44
CA SER A 364 20.51 -14.71 -10.11
C SER A 364 20.29 -13.64 -9.04
N VAL A 365 19.18 -13.76 -8.31
CA VAL A 365 18.88 -12.94 -7.13
C VAL A 365 18.85 -13.84 -5.91
N SER A 366 19.72 -13.54 -4.95
CA SER A 366 19.91 -14.32 -3.73
C SER A 366 20.14 -13.39 -2.55
N GLY A 367 19.75 -13.82 -1.35
CA GLY A 367 19.97 -13.04 -0.14
C GLY A 367 19.34 -13.64 1.11
N ALA A 368 19.72 -13.07 2.26
CA ALA A 368 19.35 -13.58 3.59
C ALA A 368 19.60 -15.10 3.73
N GLY A 369 20.73 -15.57 3.21
CA GLY A 369 21.13 -16.99 3.24
C GLY A 369 20.41 -17.90 2.23
N ARG A 370 19.60 -17.36 1.31
CA ARG A 370 18.80 -18.11 0.34
C ARG A 370 19.26 -17.83 -1.08
N GLY A 371 19.29 -18.87 -1.92
CA GLY A 371 19.59 -18.77 -3.35
C GLY A 371 19.02 -19.96 -4.10
N CYS A 372 18.61 -19.77 -5.35
CA CYS A 372 18.18 -20.90 -6.17
C CYS A 372 19.38 -21.79 -6.54
N ASN A 373 19.14 -23.07 -6.72
CA ASN A 373 19.97 -24.05 -7.43
C ASN A 373 19.59 -24.13 -8.92
N THR A 374 18.30 -24.01 -9.24
CA THR A 374 17.79 -23.87 -10.62
C THR A 374 16.90 -22.64 -10.74
N LEU A 375 16.99 -21.95 -11.88
CA LEU A 375 16.33 -20.66 -12.09
C LEU A 375 15.76 -20.56 -13.50
N THR A 376 14.52 -20.09 -13.57
CA THR A 376 13.90 -19.56 -14.79
C THR A 376 13.41 -18.15 -14.52
N GLY A 377 13.37 -17.30 -15.54
CA GLY A 377 12.88 -15.95 -15.37
C GLY A 377 13.11 -15.06 -16.57
N SER A 378 13.00 -13.77 -16.34
CA SER A 378 13.32 -12.74 -17.32
C SER A 378 13.78 -11.48 -16.61
N PHE A 379 14.47 -10.61 -17.33
CA PHE A 379 14.71 -9.26 -16.86
C PHE A 379 14.69 -8.27 -18.02
N THR A 380 14.38 -7.02 -17.70
CA THR A 380 14.39 -5.90 -18.63
C THR A 380 15.38 -4.88 -18.11
N VAL A 381 16.41 -4.60 -18.89
CA VAL A 381 17.35 -3.52 -18.59
C VAL A 381 16.73 -2.22 -19.08
N VAL A 382 16.47 -1.30 -18.16
CA VAL A 382 15.88 0.01 -18.44
C VAL A 382 16.93 1.11 -18.55
N ASP A 383 18.12 0.89 -17.99
CA ASP A 383 19.25 1.81 -18.04
C ASP A 383 20.55 1.04 -17.86
N ALA A 384 21.55 1.30 -18.68
CA ALA A 384 22.88 0.76 -18.53
C ALA A 384 23.88 1.78 -19.09
N SER A 385 24.91 2.09 -18.31
CA SER A 385 26.02 2.92 -18.79
C SER A 385 27.34 2.47 -18.18
N TYR A 386 28.38 2.58 -18.99
CA TYR A 386 29.74 2.14 -18.67
C TYR A 386 30.72 3.29 -19.01
N GLY A 387 31.79 3.39 -18.23
CA GLY A 387 32.87 4.33 -18.47
C GLY A 387 33.69 3.96 -19.70
N PRO A 388 34.60 4.84 -20.17
CA PRO A 388 35.44 4.60 -21.34
C PRO A 388 36.29 3.33 -21.28
N ASN A 389 36.64 2.89 -20.06
CA ASN A 389 37.44 1.70 -19.81
C ASN A 389 36.59 0.46 -19.46
N GLY A 390 35.27 0.52 -19.64
CA GLY A 390 34.34 -0.55 -19.26
C GLY A 390 33.91 -0.53 -17.79
N ASP A 391 34.36 0.45 -17.00
CA ASP A 391 33.98 0.58 -15.60
C ASP A 391 32.46 0.79 -15.42
N PHE A 392 31.90 0.26 -14.34
CA PHE A 392 30.47 0.39 -14.06
C PHE A 392 30.05 1.86 -13.87
N GLY A 393 29.04 2.31 -14.64
CA GLY A 393 28.45 3.65 -14.54
C GLY A 393 27.10 3.66 -13.81
N ARG A 394 26.02 3.28 -14.51
CA ARG A 394 24.65 3.22 -13.99
C ARG A 394 24.00 1.94 -14.45
N PHE A 395 23.02 1.48 -13.69
CA PHE A 395 22.24 0.30 -14.06
C PHE A 395 20.83 0.38 -13.50
N GLY A 396 19.85 -0.03 -14.30
CA GLY A 396 18.49 -0.23 -13.88
C GLY A 396 17.92 -1.45 -14.58
N ALA A 397 17.33 -2.36 -13.82
CA ALA A 397 16.64 -3.50 -14.37
C ALA A 397 15.41 -3.87 -13.55
N ASP A 398 14.38 -4.37 -14.22
CA ASP A 398 13.24 -5.04 -13.61
C ASP A 398 13.34 -6.53 -13.92
N PHE A 399 12.99 -7.39 -12.98
CA PHE A 399 13.20 -8.84 -13.12
C PHE A 399 12.06 -9.65 -12.53
N GLU A 400 11.95 -10.86 -13.04
CA GLU A 400 11.11 -11.94 -12.55
C GLU A 400 12.00 -13.19 -12.44
N GLN A 401 11.93 -13.84 -11.28
CA GLN A 401 12.70 -15.03 -10.99
C GLN A 401 11.82 -16.11 -10.36
N HIS A 402 11.99 -17.35 -10.81
CA HIS A 402 11.44 -18.55 -10.19
C HIS A 402 12.57 -19.48 -9.76
N CYS A 403 12.53 -19.98 -8.52
CA CYS A 403 13.46 -20.99 -8.06
C CYS A 403 12.87 -22.40 -8.20
N GLU A 404 13.70 -23.39 -8.53
CA GLU A 404 13.36 -24.82 -8.47
C GLU A 404 12.12 -25.22 -9.29
N GLY A 405 11.83 -24.49 -10.36
CA GLY A 405 10.64 -24.70 -11.20
C GLY A 405 9.32 -24.39 -10.49
N ALA A 406 9.36 -23.74 -9.32
CA ALA A 406 8.17 -23.39 -8.56
C ALA A 406 7.39 -22.26 -9.27
N PRO A 407 6.05 -22.33 -9.34
CA PRO A 407 5.24 -21.27 -9.92
C PRO A 407 5.36 -19.91 -9.22
N PRO A 408 5.43 -19.82 -7.87
CA PRO A 408 5.61 -18.54 -7.19
C PRO A 408 6.90 -17.83 -7.62
N ALA A 409 6.78 -16.55 -7.98
CA ALA A 409 7.86 -15.73 -8.47
C ALA A 409 8.33 -14.70 -7.44
N LEU A 410 9.61 -14.34 -7.54
CA LEU A 410 10.17 -13.10 -7.02
C LEU A 410 10.19 -12.07 -8.14
N PHE A 411 9.43 -11.00 -7.99
CA PHE A 411 9.54 -9.82 -8.84
C PHE A 411 10.45 -8.80 -8.18
N GLY A 412 11.20 -8.04 -8.96
CA GLY A 412 11.95 -6.92 -8.40
C GLY A 412 12.37 -5.87 -9.41
N SER A 413 12.81 -4.76 -8.84
CA SER A 413 13.27 -3.57 -9.54
C SER A 413 14.54 -3.08 -8.85
N ILE A 414 15.67 -3.14 -9.57
CA ILE A 414 16.94 -2.58 -9.12
C ILE A 414 17.21 -1.29 -9.88
N ARG A 415 17.62 -0.25 -9.16
CA ARG A 415 18.14 1.00 -9.72
C ARG A 415 19.44 1.32 -9.01
N ILE A 416 20.48 1.62 -9.77
CA ILE A 416 21.80 2.03 -9.30
C ILE A 416 22.15 3.33 -10.01
N ARG A 417 22.01 4.44 -9.28
CA ARG A 417 22.16 5.79 -9.83
C ARG A 417 21.35 5.95 -11.13
N SER A 418 20.19 5.30 -11.19
CA SER A 418 19.37 5.18 -12.40
C SER A 418 18.03 5.86 -12.21
N ILE A 419 17.49 6.40 -13.29
CA ILE A 419 16.24 7.15 -13.32
C ILE A 419 15.10 6.17 -13.63
N LEU A 420 14.04 6.17 -12.81
CA LEU A 420 12.87 5.32 -13.07
C LEU A 420 12.02 5.95 -14.18
N ARG A 421 12.11 5.39 -15.38
CA ARG A 421 11.28 5.77 -16.52
C ARG A 421 9.97 5.02 -16.50
N GLN A 422 8.88 5.73 -16.72
CA GLN A 422 7.54 5.19 -16.66
C GLN A 422 6.77 5.53 -17.92
N LEU A 423 6.08 4.52 -18.44
CA LEU A 423 5.10 4.66 -19.49
C LEU A 423 3.70 4.69 -18.87
N SER A 424 2.86 5.57 -19.38
CA SER A 424 1.45 5.68 -19.01
C SER A 424 0.62 5.90 -20.25
N VAL A 425 -0.63 5.46 -20.24
CA VAL A 425 -1.62 5.82 -21.25
C VAL A 425 -2.75 6.59 -20.59
N SER A 426 -3.11 7.75 -21.15
CA SER A 426 -4.21 8.57 -20.65
C SER A 426 -5.57 7.97 -21.03
N ASN A 427 -6.62 8.38 -20.33
CA ASN A 427 -7.97 8.27 -20.90
C ASN A 427 -8.00 9.03 -22.24
N ALA A 428 -8.79 8.52 -23.19
CA ALA A 428 -8.88 9.12 -24.50
C ALA A 428 -9.67 10.42 -24.47
N THR A 429 -9.25 11.36 -25.29
CA THR A 429 -10.09 12.50 -25.67
C THR A 429 -10.92 12.11 -26.88
N ILE A 430 -12.22 12.40 -26.85
CA ILE A 430 -13.12 12.08 -27.97
C ILE A 430 -13.19 13.27 -28.92
N ASP A 431 -12.76 13.05 -30.17
CA ASP A 431 -12.97 13.97 -31.27
C ASP A 431 -14.22 13.56 -32.05
N LEU A 432 -15.33 14.25 -31.78
CA LEU A 432 -16.61 14.03 -32.46
C LEU A 432 -16.59 14.47 -33.92
N THR A 433 -15.70 15.38 -34.30
CA THR A 433 -15.61 15.88 -35.69
C THR A 433 -14.86 14.91 -36.59
N GLY A 434 -13.78 14.32 -36.06
CA GLY A 434 -13.04 13.24 -36.71
C GLY A 434 -13.60 11.84 -36.47
N ALA A 435 -14.65 11.71 -35.64
CA ALA A 435 -15.19 10.45 -35.15
C ALA A 435 -14.09 9.50 -34.65
N SER A 436 -13.30 9.97 -33.68
CA SER A 436 -12.15 9.22 -33.17
C SER A 436 -11.94 9.42 -31.67
N ALA A 437 -11.32 8.43 -31.04
CA ALA A 437 -10.78 8.53 -29.69
C ALA A 437 -9.26 8.66 -29.77
N VAL A 438 -8.70 9.67 -29.11
CA VAL A 438 -7.25 9.95 -29.11
C VAL A 438 -6.67 9.64 -27.75
N PHE A 439 -5.88 8.57 -27.68
CA PHE A 439 -5.08 8.19 -26.51
C PHE A 439 -3.72 8.88 -26.57
N THR A 440 -3.22 9.34 -25.43
CA THR A 440 -1.84 9.83 -25.30
C THR A 440 -1.03 8.86 -24.47
N VAL A 441 -0.03 8.23 -25.08
CA VAL A 441 0.97 7.43 -24.38
C VAL A 441 2.12 8.35 -23.99
N THR A 442 2.45 8.41 -22.71
CA THR A 442 3.45 9.33 -22.15
C THR A 442 4.60 8.53 -21.54
N LEU A 443 5.83 8.88 -21.92
CA LEU A 443 7.08 8.46 -21.30
C LEU A 443 7.56 9.55 -20.33
N ASN A 444 7.79 9.20 -19.08
CA ASN A 444 8.24 10.12 -18.04
C ASN A 444 9.28 9.47 -17.12
N PRO A 445 10.49 10.04 -16.96
CA PRO A 445 11.15 11.10 -17.74
C PRO A 445 11.47 10.78 -19.21
N PRO A 446 11.91 11.79 -20.01
CA PRO A 446 12.40 11.56 -21.36
C PRO A 446 13.70 10.76 -21.34
N SER A 447 13.83 9.78 -22.23
CA SER A 447 15.00 8.90 -22.30
C SER A 447 16.05 9.42 -23.28
N PRO A 448 17.36 9.36 -22.98
CA PRO A 448 18.42 9.61 -23.97
C PRO A 448 18.56 8.44 -24.97
N ASN A 449 17.99 7.28 -24.66
CA ASN A 449 17.96 6.09 -25.50
C ASN A 449 16.54 5.85 -26.02
N PRO A 450 16.35 5.20 -27.19
CA PRO A 450 15.02 4.83 -27.65
C PRO A 450 14.27 3.97 -26.63
N VAL A 451 12.97 4.21 -26.48
CA VAL A 451 12.06 3.42 -25.63
C VAL A 451 10.93 2.91 -26.50
N SER A 452 10.54 1.64 -26.36
CA SER A 452 9.41 1.09 -27.11
C SER A 452 8.33 0.52 -26.19
N VAL A 453 7.10 0.50 -26.68
CA VAL A 453 5.96 -0.10 -26.01
C VAL A 453 4.89 -0.50 -27.04
N ASN A 454 4.18 -1.60 -26.80
CA ASN A 454 3.04 -1.97 -27.61
C ASN A 454 1.77 -1.32 -27.07
N PHE A 455 0.92 -0.82 -27.96
CA PHE A 455 -0.43 -0.35 -27.68
C PHE A 455 -1.44 -1.29 -28.35
N THR A 456 -2.50 -1.66 -27.65
CA THR A 456 -3.63 -2.41 -28.21
C THR A 456 -4.95 -1.92 -27.62
N THR A 457 -6.01 -1.90 -28.42
CA THR A 457 -7.36 -1.68 -27.91
C THR A 457 -7.96 -2.95 -27.33
N VAL A 458 -8.75 -2.80 -26.26
CA VAL A 458 -9.48 -3.88 -25.59
C VAL A 458 -10.94 -3.47 -25.41
N ASP A 459 -11.85 -4.41 -25.66
CA ASP A 459 -13.29 -4.19 -25.54
C ASP A 459 -13.71 -3.88 -24.10
N GLY A 460 -14.74 -3.05 -23.99
CA GLY A 460 -15.48 -2.79 -22.75
C GLY A 460 -16.97 -3.00 -23.01
N SER A 461 -17.77 -1.96 -22.74
CA SER A 461 -19.16 -1.94 -23.21
C SER A 461 -19.27 -1.64 -24.72
N ALA A 462 -18.24 -1.00 -25.29
CA ALA A 462 -18.03 -0.83 -26.72
C ALA A 462 -17.21 -2.00 -27.28
N VAL A 463 -17.59 -2.50 -28.45
CA VAL A 463 -17.02 -3.70 -29.09
C VAL A 463 -16.32 -3.36 -30.40
N ALA A 464 -15.11 -3.89 -30.60
CA ALA A 464 -14.35 -3.73 -31.83
C ALA A 464 -15.12 -4.24 -33.06
N GLY A 465 -15.01 -3.51 -34.18
CA GLY A 465 -15.71 -3.80 -35.43
C GLY A 465 -17.19 -3.40 -35.43
N THR A 466 -17.78 -3.08 -34.27
CA THR A 466 -19.14 -2.53 -34.16
C THR A 466 -19.10 -1.06 -33.78
N ASP A 467 -18.40 -0.73 -32.69
CA ASP A 467 -18.39 0.61 -32.10
C ASP A 467 -17.11 1.38 -32.42
N TYR A 468 -15.98 0.68 -32.56
CA TYR A 468 -14.68 1.26 -32.88
C TYR A 468 -13.82 0.29 -33.70
N VAL A 469 -12.76 0.78 -34.34
CA VAL A 469 -11.81 -0.06 -35.09
C VAL A 469 -10.71 -0.56 -34.17
N ALA A 470 -10.56 -1.88 -34.03
CA ALA A 470 -9.45 -2.46 -33.27
C ALA A 470 -8.11 -1.94 -33.78
N THR A 471 -7.29 -1.40 -32.87
CA THR A 471 -6.03 -0.75 -33.20
C THR A 471 -4.90 -1.36 -32.37
N THR A 472 -3.83 -1.78 -33.05
CA THR A 472 -2.59 -2.26 -32.42
C THR A 472 -1.41 -1.54 -33.06
N GLN A 473 -0.48 -1.04 -32.24
CA GLN A 473 0.67 -0.28 -32.70
C GLN A 473 1.88 -0.54 -31.78
N THR A 474 3.07 -0.73 -32.33
CA THR A 474 4.31 -0.58 -31.56
C THR A 474 4.75 0.87 -31.61
N ILE A 475 4.76 1.52 -30.45
CA ILE A 475 5.19 2.90 -30.26
C ILE A 475 6.69 2.90 -29.99
N LEU A 476 7.42 3.77 -30.69
CA LEU A 476 8.84 4.01 -30.47
C LEU A 476 9.04 5.48 -30.11
N PHE A 477 9.43 5.73 -28.86
CA PHE A 477 9.89 7.03 -28.40
C PHE A 477 11.35 7.21 -28.80
N GLY A 478 11.62 8.20 -29.64
CA GLY A 478 12.98 8.63 -29.93
C GLY A 478 13.66 9.25 -28.69
N PRO A 479 15.00 9.42 -28.72
CA PRO A 479 15.70 10.16 -27.67
C PRO A 479 15.06 11.52 -27.38
N GLY A 480 14.65 11.75 -26.13
CA GLY A 480 14.00 12.97 -25.67
C GLY A 480 12.48 13.05 -25.89
N GLU A 481 11.88 12.11 -26.64
CA GLU A 481 10.44 12.08 -26.88
C GLU A 481 9.68 11.73 -25.59
N LEU A 482 8.58 12.44 -25.34
CA LEU A 482 7.80 12.33 -24.11
C LEU A 482 6.40 11.78 -24.34
N GLN A 483 5.84 11.97 -25.52
CA GLN A 483 4.44 11.65 -25.80
C GLN A 483 4.29 11.12 -27.22
N HIS A 484 3.39 10.15 -27.36
CA HIS A 484 2.94 9.65 -28.64
C HIS A 484 1.42 9.52 -28.61
N THR A 485 0.73 9.99 -29.64
CA THR A 485 -0.73 9.90 -29.72
C THR A 485 -1.15 8.74 -30.60
N VAL A 486 -2.08 7.92 -30.10
CA VAL A 486 -2.74 6.86 -30.87
C VAL A 486 -4.19 7.28 -31.13
N THR A 487 -4.55 7.38 -32.41
CA THR A 487 -5.91 7.72 -32.83
C THR A 487 -6.65 6.44 -33.20
N VAL A 488 -7.77 6.19 -32.53
CA VAL A 488 -8.63 5.03 -32.76
C VAL A 488 -9.94 5.51 -33.41
N PRO A 489 -10.24 5.09 -34.65
CA PRO A 489 -11.50 5.46 -35.31
C PRO A 489 -12.73 4.88 -34.59
N LEU A 490 -13.75 5.71 -34.42
CA LEU A 490 -15.07 5.31 -33.93
C LEU A 490 -15.98 5.00 -35.13
N LEU A 491 -16.69 3.87 -35.06
CA LEU A 491 -17.65 3.43 -36.07
C LEU A 491 -19.07 3.91 -35.74
N THR A 492 -19.39 4.00 -34.45
CA THR A 492 -20.65 4.57 -33.96
C THR A 492 -20.38 5.55 -32.82
N LEU A 493 -21.32 6.47 -32.57
CA LEU A 493 -21.24 7.45 -31.48
C LEU A 493 -22.38 7.25 -30.49
N THR A 494 -22.54 6.01 -30.01
CA THR A 494 -23.58 5.66 -29.04
C THR A 494 -23.17 6.16 -27.65
N PRO A 495 -23.93 7.08 -27.01
CA PRO A 495 -23.50 7.69 -25.76
C PRO A 495 -23.32 6.70 -24.61
N GLY A 496 -22.24 6.90 -23.85
CA GLY A 496 -21.89 6.12 -22.66
C GLY A 496 -21.22 4.78 -22.95
N LYS A 497 -20.79 4.54 -24.19
CA LYS A 497 -20.04 3.34 -24.56
C LYS A 497 -18.56 3.51 -24.21
N GLU A 498 -17.94 2.45 -23.73
CA GLU A 498 -16.56 2.46 -23.23
C GLU A 498 -15.72 1.33 -23.83
N PHE A 499 -14.50 1.65 -24.25
CA PHE A 499 -13.43 0.69 -24.52
C PHE A 499 -12.11 1.22 -23.95
N PHE A 500 -11.05 0.41 -24.06
CA PHE A 500 -9.78 0.72 -23.42
C PHE A 500 -8.61 0.68 -24.40
N GLY A 501 -7.65 1.58 -24.20
CA GLY A 501 -6.32 1.49 -24.80
C GLY A 501 -5.34 0.95 -23.77
N GLN A 502 -4.68 -0.17 -24.08
CA GLN A 502 -3.76 -0.86 -23.18
C GLN A 502 -2.34 -0.82 -23.73
N ILE A 503 -1.35 -0.58 -22.86
CA ILE A 503 0.07 -0.67 -23.19
C ILE A 503 0.74 -1.89 -22.56
N SER A 504 1.66 -2.53 -23.30
CA SER A 504 2.33 -3.77 -22.89
C SER A 504 3.73 -3.89 -23.49
N SER A 505 4.51 -4.85 -22.96
CA SER A 505 5.86 -5.20 -23.44
C SER A 505 6.80 -4.00 -23.59
N PRO A 506 6.94 -3.13 -22.57
CA PRO A 506 7.84 -1.98 -22.68
C PRO A 506 9.29 -2.44 -22.80
N SER A 507 10.14 -1.60 -23.38
CA SER A 507 11.59 -1.74 -23.41
C SER A 507 12.23 -0.38 -23.14
N GLY A 508 13.16 -0.31 -22.18
CA GLY A 508 13.79 0.95 -21.77
C GLY A 508 12.98 1.81 -20.78
N ALA A 509 11.82 1.32 -20.33
CA ALA A 509 11.00 1.94 -19.29
C ALA A 509 10.11 0.91 -18.59
N ALA A 510 9.66 1.22 -17.38
CA ALA A 510 8.62 0.48 -16.67
C ALA A 510 7.23 0.95 -17.10
N THR A 511 6.20 0.13 -16.93
CA THR A 511 4.80 0.55 -17.13
C THR A 511 4.22 1.03 -15.80
N TRP A 512 3.54 2.17 -15.80
CA TRP A 512 2.89 2.77 -14.62
C TRP A 512 1.36 2.67 -14.71
N ILE A 513 0.78 3.28 -15.75
CA ILE A 513 -0.63 3.10 -16.09
C ILE A 513 -0.65 2.28 -17.37
N SER A 514 -1.08 1.03 -17.26
CA SER A 514 -1.14 0.12 -18.39
C SER A 514 -2.40 0.29 -19.23
N GLN A 515 -3.42 1.02 -18.74
CA GLN A 515 -4.72 1.12 -19.40
C GLN A 515 -5.37 2.48 -19.20
N GLY A 516 -5.89 3.06 -20.28
CA GLY A 516 -6.71 4.27 -20.28
C GLY A 516 -8.07 3.96 -20.91
N SER A 517 -9.13 4.63 -20.47
CA SER A 517 -10.48 4.44 -21.00
C SER A 517 -10.87 5.50 -22.03
N ALA A 518 -11.73 5.12 -22.97
CA ALA A 518 -12.39 6.01 -23.92
C ALA A 518 -13.89 5.86 -23.75
N ILE A 519 -14.57 6.94 -23.35
CA ILE A 519 -16.04 6.97 -23.18
C ILE A 519 -16.59 8.03 -24.13
N PHE A 520 -17.53 7.65 -25.01
CA PHE A 520 -18.13 8.53 -26.02
C PHE A 520 -19.65 8.45 -26.05
#